data_AF-A0A3M6F0B2-F1
#
_entry.id   AF-A0A3M6F0B2-F1
#
_cell.length_a   1.000
_cell.length_b   1.000
_cell.length_c   1.000
_cell.angle_alpha   90.00
_cell.angle_beta   90.00
_cell.angle_gamma   90.00
#
_symmetry.space_group_name_H-M   'P 1'
#
loop_
_entity.id
_entity.type
_entity.pdbx_description
1 polymer ?
#
loop_
_entity_poly.entity_id
_entity_poly.type
_entity_poly.pdbx_seq_one_letter_code
_entity_poly.pdbx_strand_id
1 'polypeptide(L)'
;MRGCVVAQLKFSVSSEDCKIIQSTTSGVVSFGVDMDVMRIISPGKVQGQHVVVRLRHVDIPVARSQIGLRGFEPVSTDGSRLKYEVRGRVTYVFKDEDGENVYVSRGLNTYEGNKILKGGIELLYQFDARYEDFEVLNKKLLKLIDSISVH
;
A
#
# COMPACT_ATOMS: atom_id res chain seq x y z
N MET A 1 1.34 -2.55 25.82
CA MET A 1 1.91 -2.60 24.45
C MET A 1 3.34 -2.10 24.51
N ARG A 2 4.31 -2.83 23.96
CA ARG A 2 5.71 -2.36 23.82
C ARG A 2 5.83 -1.79 22.41
N GLY A 3 6.25 -0.53 22.27
CA GLY A 3 6.43 0.09 20.96
C GLY A 3 7.58 -0.55 20.20
N CYS A 4 7.42 -0.70 18.89
CA CYS A 4 8.45 -1.10 17.94
C CYS A 4 8.84 0.13 17.12
N VAL A 5 10.12 0.46 17.01
CA VAL A 5 10.59 1.60 16.23
C VAL A 5 11.47 1.10 15.11
N VAL A 6 11.06 1.35 13.86
CA VAL A 6 11.79 0.90 12.67
C VAL A 6 11.85 2.06 11.68
N ALA A 7 13.06 2.47 11.30
CA ALA A 7 13.28 3.59 10.39
C ALA A 7 12.47 4.85 10.74
N GLN A 8 12.52 5.25 12.02
CA GLN A 8 11.81 6.41 12.60
C GLN A 8 10.28 6.29 12.69
N LEU A 9 9.67 5.25 12.10
CA LEU A 9 8.26 4.93 12.29
C LEU A 9 8.05 4.14 13.59
N LYS A 10 7.04 4.52 14.35
CA LYS A 10 6.62 3.80 15.56
C LYS A 10 5.43 2.90 15.25
N PHE A 11 5.48 1.67 15.74
CA PHE A 11 4.43 0.65 15.59
C PHE A 11 4.01 0.12 16.95
N SER A 12 2.70 0.03 17.16
CA SER A 12 2.07 -0.60 18.33
C SER A 12 1.80 -2.08 18.06
N VAL A 13 2.86 -2.89 18.03
CA VAL A 13 2.79 -4.33 17.68
C VAL A 13 3.40 -5.23 18.77
N SER A 14 3.20 -6.54 18.65
CA SER A 14 3.86 -7.51 19.52
C SER A 14 5.38 -7.52 19.28
N SER A 15 6.15 -8.03 20.25
CA SER A 15 7.60 -8.20 20.05
C SER A 15 7.96 -9.24 18.98
N GLU A 16 7.05 -10.15 18.65
CA GLU A 16 7.24 -11.11 17.56
C GLU A 16 7.04 -10.43 16.20
N ASP A 17 5.96 -9.66 16.04
CA ASP A 17 5.70 -8.90 14.81
C ASP A 17 6.77 -7.84 14.58
N CYS A 18 7.29 -7.21 15.63
CA CYS A 18 8.38 -6.25 15.51
C CYS A 18 9.64 -6.85 14.85
N LYS A 19 9.92 -8.14 15.08
CA LYS A 19 11.08 -8.83 14.45
C LYS A 19 10.86 -9.12 12.97
N ILE A 20 9.60 -9.16 12.54
CA ILE A 20 9.20 -9.39 11.15
C ILE A 20 9.33 -8.11 10.32
N ILE A 21 9.08 -6.95 10.94
CA ILE A 21 9.13 -5.65 10.27
C ILE A 21 10.60 -5.33 9.95
N GLN A 22 10.91 -5.30 8.66
CA GLN A 22 12.26 -5.01 8.16
C GLN A 22 12.36 -3.56 7.69
N SER A 23 13.57 -3.03 7.64
CA SER A 23 13.83 -1.77 6.94
C SER A 23 15.05 -1.86 6.05
N THR A 24 15.02 -1.06 4.98
CA THR A 24 16.16 -0.80 4.12
C THR A 24 17.00 0.34 4.69
N THR A 25 18.25 0.47 4.22
CA THR A 25 19.12 1.61 4.56
C THR A 25 18.55 2.95 4.12
N SER A 26 17.66 2.97 3.12
CA SER A 26 16.94 4.16 2.65
C SER A 26 15.68 4.48 3.46
N GLY A 27 15.46 3.83 4.60
CA GLY A 27 14.33 4.13 5.50
C GLY A 27 12.97 3.60 5.04
N VAL A 28 12.93 2.74 4.02
CA VAL A 28 11.69 2.04 3.65
C VAL A 28 11.49 0.87 4.59
N VAL A 29 10.38 0.87 5.31
CA VAL A 29 9.92 -0.24 6.14
C VAL A 29 9.12 -1.22 5.30
N SER A 30 9.27 -2.53 5.52
CA SER A 30 8.52 -3.56 4.80
C SER A 30 8.16 -4.76 5.67
N PHE A 31 6.99 -5.33 5.42
CA PHE A 31 6.51 -6.57 6.01
C PHE A 31 5.48 -7.23 5.09
N GLY A 32 5.21 -8.51 5.31
CA GLY A 32 4.13 -9.22 4.62
C GLY A 32 2.82 -9.11 5.40
N VAL A 33 1.69 -9.28 4.71
CA VAL A 33 0.36 -9.40 5.30
C VAL A 33 -0.33 -10.61 4.68
N ASP A 34 -0.89 -11.46 5.53
CA ASP A 34 -1.84 -12.50 5.11
C ASP A 34 -3.22 -11.88 4.90
N MET A 35 -3.77 -11.97 3.69
CA MET A 35 -5.05 -11.33 3.31
C MET A 35 -6.30 -11.94 3.95
N ASP A 36 -6.24 -13.21 4.37
CA ASP A 36 -7.41 -13.90 4.93
C ASP A 36 -7.60 -13.50 6.38
N VAL A 37 -6.52 -13.51 7.16
CA VAL A 37 -6.56 -13.20 8.59
C VAL A 37 -6.09 -11.78 8.94
N MET A 38 -5.60 -11.02 7.95
CA MET A 38 -5.08 -9.66 8.11
C MET A 38 -4.01 -9.54 9.20
N ARG A 39 -3.03 -10.45 9.18
CA ARG A 39 -1.94 -10.51 10.15
C ARG A 39 -0.60 -10.16 9.50
N ILE A 40 0.27 -9.48 10.25
CA ILE A 40 1.67 -9.26 9.87
C ILE A 40 2.41 -10.61 9.81
N ILE A 41 3.06 -10.87 8.67
CA ILE A 41 3.89 -12.05 8.41
C ILE A 41 5.22 -11.63 7.81
N SER A 42 6.19 -12.56 7.78
CA SER A 42 7.48 -12.30 7.15
C SER A 42 7.31 -11.83 5.70
N PRO A 43 8.03 -10.79 5.25
CA PRO A 43 7.95 -10.36 3.86
C PRO A 43 8.38 -11.52 2.94
N GLY A 44 7.60 -11.78 1.90
CA GLY A 44 7.83 -12.89 0.99
C GLY A 44 7.50 -12.53 -0.46
N LYS A 45 7.36 -13.56 -1.30
CA LYS A 45 6.88 -13.37 -2.68
C LYS A 45 5.38 -13.09 -2.65
N VAL A 46 4.96 -12.13 -3.47
CA VAL A 46 3.55 -11.83 -3.69
C VAL A 46 2.92 -12.97 -4.49
N GLN A 47 2.19 -13.84 -3.80
CA GLN A 47 1.51 -14.99 -4.40
C GLN A 47 0.32 -15.39 -3.53
N GLY A 48 -0.83 -15.60 -4.16
CA GLY A 48 -2.06 -15.92 -3.44
C GLY A 48 -2.38 -14.84 -2.41
N GLN A 49 -2.58 -15.24 -1.17
CA GLN A 49 -3.00 -14.36 -0.07
C GLN A 49 -1.87 -13.49 0.52
N HIS A 50 -0.64 -13.57 -0.02
CA HIS A 50 0.48 -12.80 0.51
C HIS A 50 0.56 -11.41 -0.13
N VAL A 51 0.39 -10.38 0.69
CA VAL A 51 0.59 -8.97 0.31
C VAL A 51 1.91 -8.49 0.89
N VAL A 52 2.72 -7.81 0.08
CA VAL A 52 3.92 -7.13 0.59
C VAL A 52 3.61 -5.66 0.79
N VAL A 53 3.70 -5.19 2.04
CA VAL A 53 3.49 -3.79 2.42
C VAL A 53 4.85 -3.10 2.56
N ARG A 54 4.90 -1.84 2.13
CA ARG A 54 6.03 -0.94 2.29
C ARG A 54 5.54 0.42 2.76
N LEU A 55 6.23 0.98 3.74
CA LEU A 55 5.96 2.29 4.33
C LEU A 55 7.22 3.13 4.26
N ARG A 56 7.07 4.42 3.98
CA ARG A 56 8.18 5.39 4.03
C ARG A 56 7.65 6.80 4.26
N HIS A 57 8.44 7.63 4.92
CA HIS A 57 8.20 9.07 4.90
C HIS A 57 8.45 9.63 3.50
N VAL A 58 7.67 10.65 3.13
CA VAL A 58 7.86 11.44 1.93
C VAL A 58 7.84 12.92 2.29
N ASP A 59 8.83 13.66 1.77
CA ASP A 59 8.94 15.11 2.01
C ASP A 59 7.76 15.88 1.38
N ILE A 60 7.28 15.36 0.25
CA ILE A 60 6.12 15.88 -0.47
C ILE A 60 5.02 14.81 -0.38
N PRO A 61 3.85 15.11 0.22
CA PRO A 61 2.77 14.16 0.43
C PRO A 61 2.00 13.90 -0.88
N VAL A 62 2.70 13.39 -1.88
CA VAL A 62 2.16 13.04 -3.20
C VAL A 62 2.53 11.59 -3.49
N ALA A 63 1.51 10.80 -3.81
CA ALA A 63 1.68 9.39 -4.15
C ALA A 63 2.50 9.25 -5.44
N ARG A 64 3.40 8.26 -5.53
CA ARG A 64 4.23 8.03 -6.72
C ARG A 64 3.41 7.97 -8.03
N SER A 65 2.33 7.20 -8.03
CA SER A 65 1.43 7.08 -9.20
C SER A 65 0.77 8.40 -9.59
N GLN A 66 0.48 9.29 -8.64
CA GLN A 66 -0.06 10.63 -8.95
C GLN A 66 0.93 11.45 -9.78
N ILE A 67 2.23 11.39 -9.47
CA ILE A 67 3.28 12.06 -10.25
C ILE A 67 3.31 11.48 -11.67
N GLY A 68 3.22 10.15 -11.79
CA GLY A 68 3.23 9.45 -13.08
C GLY A 68 2.03 9.75 -13.98
N LEU A 69 0.89 10.12 -13.39
CA LEU A 69 -0.34 10.47 -14.10
C LEU A 69 -0.52 11.97 -14.32
N ARG A 70 0.41 12.81 -13.84
CA ARG A 70 0.28 14.27 -13.95
C ARG A 70 0.20 14.71 -15.43
N GLY A 71 -0.88 15.40 -15.78
CA GLY A 71 -1.12 15.91 -17.13
C GLY A 71 -1.77 14.91 -18.08
N PHE A 72 -2.18 13.74 -17.58
CA PHE A 72 -2.99 12.78 -18.32
C PHE A 72 -4.43 12.81 -17.82
N GLU A 73 -5.37 12.54 -18.72
CA GLU A 73 -6.78 12.31 -18.42
C GLU A 73 -7.07 10.80 -18.40
N PRO A 74 -8.06 10.34 -17.62
CA PRO A 74 -8.48 8.95 -17.66
C PRO A 74 -9.03 8.58 -19.04
N VAL A 75 -8.71 7.37 -19.50
CA VAL A 75 -9.18 6.86 -20.80
C VAL A 75 -10.58 6.27 -20.72
N SER A 76 -10.99 5.81 -19.54
CA SER A 76 -12.33 5.28 -19.28
C SER A 76 -12.62 5.24 -17.78
N THR A 77 -13.85 4.85 -17.45
CA THR A 77 -14.26 4.50 -16.08
C THR A 77 -14.56 3.00 -16.04
N ASP A 78 -14.16 2.34 -14.97
CA ASP A 78 -14.46 0.94 -14.66
C ASP A 78 -15.18 0.89 -13.31
N GLY A 79 -16.52 0.84 -13.35
CA GLY A 79 -17.35 1.04 -12.17
C GLY A 79 -17.16 2.45 -11.57
N SER A 80 -16.65 2.53 -10.35
CA SER A 80 -16.29 3.78 -9.66
C SER A 80 -14.83 4.21 -9.87
N ARG A 81 -14.05 3.42 -10.62
CA ARG A 81 -12.60 3.61 -10.79
C ARG A 81 -12.34 4.39 -12.07
N LEU A 82 -11.46 5.38 -12.01
CA LEU A 82 -10.88 6.01 -13.19
C LEU A 82 -9.76 5.12 -13.72
N LYS A 83 -9.79 4.79 -15.01
CA LYS A 83 -8.73 4.00 -15.66
C LYS A 83 -7.84 4.94 -16.47
N TYR A 84 -6.54 4.86 -16.22
CA TYR A 84 -5.51 5.55 -16.99
C TYR A 84 -4.69 4.51 -17.76
N GLU A 85 -4.28 4.88 -18.97
CA GLU A 85 -3.33 4.10 -19.76
C GLU A 85 -2.19 5.00 -20.23
N VAL A 86 -1.02 4.86 -19.62
CA VAL A 86 0.14 5.71 -19.89
C VAL A 86 1.32 4.82 -20.29
N ARG A 87 1.79 4.96 -21.53
CA ARG A 87 2.93 4.18 -22.08
C ARG A 87 2.74 2.66 -21.90
N GLY A 88 1.53 2.16 -22.16
CA GLY A 88 1.17 0.74 -22.02
C GLY A 88 1.02 0.24 -20.58
N ARG A 89 1.07 1.13 -19.58
CA ARG A 89 0.77 0.79 -18.18
C ARG A 89 -0.65 1.22 -17.83
N VAL A 90 -1.40 0.29 -17.25
CA VAL A 90 -2.75 0.56 -16.73
C VAL A 90 -2.65 0.92 -15.26
N THR A 91 -3.26 2.04 -14.89
CA THR A 91 -3.43 2.46 -13.50
C THR A 91 -4.90 2.76 -13.24
N TYR A 92 -5.47 2.12 -12.23
CA TYR A 92 -6.79 2.43 -11.71
C TYR A 92 -6.67 3.44 -10.58
N VAL A 93 -7.59 4.39 -10.51
CA VAL A 93 -7.68 5.38 -9.43
C VAL A 93 -9.08 5.35 -8.85
N PHE A 94 -9.19 5.21 -7.53
CA PHE A 94 -10.46 5.30 -6.83
C PHE A 94 -10.31 6.14 -5.56
N LYS A 95 -11.45 6.53 -4.99
CA LYS A 95 -11.55 7.25 -3.73
C LYS A 95 -11.81 6.26 -2.60
N ASP A 96 -11.02 6.31 -1.54
CA ASP A 96 -11.31 5.53 -0.33
C ASP A 96 -12.33 6.25 0.58
N GLU A 97 -12.60 5.67 1.75
CA GLU A 97 -13.60 6.18 2.70
C GLU A 97 -13.28 7.59 3.21
N ASP A 98 -12.01 7.99 3.20
CA ASP A 98 -11.56 9.34 3.60
C ASP A 98 -11.62 10.35 2.43
N GLY A 99 -12.03 9.91 1.23
CA GLY A 99 -12.04 10.73 0.02
C GLY A 99 -10.64 10.95 -0.57
N GLU A 100 -9.64 10.18 -0.12
CA GLU A 100 -8.28 10.23 -0.66
C GLU A 100 -8.14 9.32 -1.87
N ASN A 101 -7.26 9.71 -2.80
CA ASN A 101 -7.00 8.88 -3.98
C ASN A 101 -6.13 7.68 -3.62
N VAL A 102 -6.57 6.51 -4.06
CA VAL A 102 -5.77 5.28 -4.10
C VAL A 102 -5.48 4.95 -5.54
N TYR A 103 -4.21 4.66 -5.83
CA TYR A 103 -3.74 4.35 -7.17
C TYR A 103 -3.32 2.89 -7.22
N VAL A 104 -3.79 2.12 -8.20
CA VAL A 104 -3.46 0.71 -8.37
C VAL A 104 -2.93 0.48 -9.77
N SER A 105 -1.64 0.22 -9.89
CA SER A 105 -0.96 0.00 -11.17
C SER A 105 -0.77 -1.49 -11.44
N ARG A 106 -1.00 -1.89 -12.70
CA ARG A 106 -0.80 -3.27 -13.15
C ARG A 106 0.68 -3.55 -13.45
N GLY A 107 1.23 -4.57 -12.78
CA GLY A 107 2.49 -5.22 -13.15
C GLY A 107 2.27 -6.47 -14.01
N LEU A 108 3.28 -7.33 -14.14
CA LEU A 108 3.17 -8.58 -14.91
C LEU A 108 2.18 -9.57 -14.27
N ASN A 109 2.45 -9.98 -13.03
CA ASN A 109 1.66 -10.96 -12.27
C ASN A 109 1.12 -10.41 -10.95
N THR A 110 1.26 -9.10 -10.73
CA THR A 110 0.87 -8.42 -9.49
C THR A 110 0.24 -7.08 -9.78
N TYR A 111 -0.59 -6.61 -8.86
CA TYR A 111 -0.93 -5.20 -8.75
C TYR A 111 -0.06 -4.53 -7.69
N GLU A 112 0.21 -3.24 -7.87
CA GLU A 112 0.84 -2.38 -6.87
C GLU A 112 -0.11 -1.21 -6.57
N GLY A 113 -0.61 -1.17 -5.33
CA GLY A 113 -1.40 -0.08 -4.80
C GLY A 113 -0.53 0.92 -4.04
N ASN A 114 -0.83 2.21 -4.15
CA ASN A 114 -0.21 3.20 -3.29
C ASN A 114 -1.13 4.40 -2.97
N LYS A 115 -0.94 4.98 -1.78
CA LYS A 115 -1.59 6.21 -1.31
C LYS A 115 -0.73 6.93 -0.27
N ILE A 116 -1.08 8.18 0.02
CA ILE A 116 -0.50 8.92 1.14
C ILE A 116 -1.40 8.78 2.36
N LEU A 117 -0.81 8.44 3.49
CA LEU A 117 -1.43 8.43 4.81
C LEU A 117 -1.18 9.77 5.50
N LYS A 118 -1.91 10.02 6.59
CA LYS A 118 -1.67 11.17 7.47
C LYS A 118 -0.22 11.15 7.97
N GLY A 119 0.38 12.34 8.15
CA GLY A 119 1.78 12.46 8.60
C GLY A 119 2.84 12.30 7.51
N GLY A 120 2.45 12.33 6.23
CA GLY A 120 3.41 12.28 5.12
C GLY A 120 4.06 10.90 4.94
N ILE A 121 3.30 9.83 5.21
CA ILE A 121 3.75 8.45 5.01
C ILE A 121 3.13 7.93 3.72
N GLU A 122 3.94 7.45 2.79
CA GLU A 122 3.44 6.72 1.63
C GLU A 122 3.27 5.24 2.01
N LEU A 123 2.04 4.75 1.83
CA LEU A 123 1.71 3.33 1.86
C LEU A 123 1.81 2.78 0.44
N LEU A 124 2.65 1.77 0.25
CA LEU A 124 2.70 0.94 -0.95
C LEU A 124 2.37 -0.50 -0.57
N TYR A 125 1.59 -1.19 -1.39
CA TYR A 125 1.29 -2.60 -1.19
C TYR A 125 1.22 -3.32 -2.53
N GLN A 126 1.81 -4.51 -2.59
CA GLN A 126 1.85 -5.33 -3.78
C GLN A 126 1.13 -6.65 -3.51
N PHE A 127 0.25 -7.05 -4.43
CA PHE A 127 -0.65 -8.19 -4.26
C PHE A 127 -0.84 -8.94 -5.59
N ASP A 128 -1.27 -10.20 -5.51
CA ASP A 128 -1.41 -11.08 -6.67
C ASP A 128 -2.47 -10.52 -7.64
N ALA A 129 -2.21 -10.58 -8.95
CA ALA A 129 -3.09 -10.01 -9.96
C ALA A 129 -4.46 -10.70 -10.07
N ARG A 130 -4.66 -11.84 -9.40
CA ARG A 130 -5.97 -12.51 -9.31
C ARG A 130 -6.97 -11.77 -8.42
N TYR A 131 -6.52 -10.84 -7.59
CA TYR A 131 -7.42 -10.04 -6.75
C TYR A 131 -7.74 -8.72 -7.46
N GLU A 132 -8.99 -8.57 -7.88
CA GLU A 132 -9.46 -7.37 -8.60
C GLU A 132 -10.37 -6.47 -7.76
N ASP A 133 -10.70 -6.88 -6.53
CA ASP A 133 -11.45 -6.07 -5.56
C ASP A 133 -10.49 -5.20 -4.73
N PHE A 134 -9.99 -4.14 -5.38
CA PHE A 134 -8.97 -3.25 -4.82
C PHE A 134 -9.46 -2.49 -3.59
N GLU A 135 -10.72 -2.08 -3.59
CA GLU A 135 -11.36 -1.31 -2.52
C GLU A 135 -11.45 -2.15 -1.24
N VAL A 136 -11.87 -3.41 -1.33
CA VAL A 136 -11.93 -4.31 -0.18
C VAL A 136 -10.55 -4.58 0.39
N LEU A 137 -9.55 -4.85 -0.45
CA LEU A 137 -8.16 -5.04 0.01
C LEU A 137 -7.63 -3.78 0.68
N ASN A 138 -7.78 -2.61 0.05
CA ASN A 138 -7.33 -1.34 0.61
C ASN A 138 -7.99 -1.06 1.96
N LYS A 139 -9.30 -1.26 2.08
CA LYS A 139 -10.04 -1.08 3.34
C LYS A 139 -9.53 -2.00 4.45
N LYS A 140 -9.29 -3.27 4.15
CA LYS A 140 -8.71 -4.22 5.12
C LYS A 140 -7.30 -3.80 5.54
N LEU A 141 -6.45 -3.43 4.59
CA LEU A 141 -5.09 -2.97 4.87
C LEU A 141 -5.08 -1.71 5.72
N LEU A 142 -5.92 -0.72 5.43
CA LEU A 142 -5.99 0.50 6.25
C LEU A 142 -6.41 0.21 7.68
N LYS A 143 -7.41 -0.65 7.90
CA LYS A 143 -7.78 -1.09 9.24
C LYS A 143 -6.61 -1.74 9.99
N LEU A 144 -5.81 -2.57 9.31
CA LEU A 144 -4.61 -3.15 9.90
C LEU A 144 -3.58 -2.07 10.24
N ILE A 145 -3.29 -1.15 9.32
CA ILE A 145 -2.34 -0.06 9.51
C ILE A 145 -2.74 0.85 10.67
N ASP A 146 -4.03 1.18 10.79
CA ASP A 146 -4.56 1.96 11.91
C ASP A 146 -4.41 1.22 13.23
N SER A 147 -4.68 -0.10 13.24
CA SER A 147 -4.57 -0.92 14.46
C SER A 147 -3.14 -1.04 14.99
N ILE A 148 -2.14 -0.90 14.11
CA ILE A 148 -0.73 -0.92 14.50
C ILE A 148 -0.16 0.49 14.71
N SER A 149 -1.01 1.54 14.62
CA SER A 149 -0.74 2.94 14.98
C SER A 149 0.60 3.45 14.47
N VAL A 150 0.73 3.57 13.15
CA VAL A 150 1.94 4.10 12.51
C VAL A 150 2.01 5.62 12.69
N HIS A 151 3.02 6.08 13.44
CA HIS A 151 3.30 7.51 13.72
C HIS A 151 4.76 7.86 13.47
#